data_AF-A0A4Y2HUB3-F1
#
_entry.id   AF-A0A4Y2HUB3-F1
#
_cell.length_a   1.000
_cell.length_b   1.000
_cell.length_c   1.000
_cell.angle_alpha   90.00
_cell.angle_beta   90.00
_cell.angle_gamma   90.00
#
_symmetry.space_group_name_H-M   'P 1'
#
loop_
_entity.id
_entity.type
_entity.pdbx_description
1 polymer ?
#
loop_
_entity_poly.entity_id
_entity_poly.type
_entity_poly.pdbx_seq_one_letter_code
_entity_poly.pdbx_strand_id
1 'polypeptide(L)'
;MEGNVGSVFVALEDNTQLHEWMAKLQPENNEFQAGFLAIHEAIIWGIEQNAVCNIWSDSISSLLAIKSLKTTKKTAKTVQTLLSQHPRKLTMTI
;
A
#
# COMPACT_ATOMS: atom_id res chain seq x y z
N MET A 1 -15.50 -2.77 -22.45
CA MET A 1 -14.26 -3.35 -21.85
C MET A 1 -14.47 -3.33 -20.36
N GLU A 2 -14.78 -4.47 -19.76
CA GLU A 2 -14.84 -4.60 -18.31
C GLU A 2 -13.40 -4.64 -17.79
N GLY A 3 -12.87 -3.46 -17.45
CA GLY A 3 -11.61 -3.36 -16.73
C GLY A 3 -11.79 -3.94 -15.34
N ASN A 4 -11.46 -5.22 -15.16
CA ASN A 4 -11.41 -5.83 -13.84
C ASN A 4 -10.13 -5.36 -13.14
N VAL A 5 -10.13 -4.13 -12.65
CA VAL A 5 -9.03 -3.60 -11.86
C VAL A 5 -8.99 -4.37 -10.53
N GLY A 6 -7.84 -4.92 -10.20
CA GLY A 6 -7.60 -5.66 -8.97
C GLY A 6 -6.44 -5.05 -8.19
N SER A 7 -6.42 -5.29 -6.89
CA SER A 7 -5.34 -4.90 -5.99
C SER A 7 -4.83 -6.14 -5.28
N VAL A 8 -3.52 -6.26 -5.15
CA VAL A 8 -2.86 -7.36 -4.49
C VAL A 8 -1.68 -6.83 -3.69
N PHE A 9 -1.45 -7.39 -2.50
CA PHE A 9 -0.17 -7.27 -1.82
C PHE A 9 0.27 -8.64 -1.30
N VAL A 10 1.59 -8.82 -1.22
CA VAL A 10 2.21 -10.02 -0.70
C VAL A 10 3.22 -9.61 0.37
N ALA A 11 3.18 -10.29 1.52
CA ALA A 11 4.19 -10.14 2.57
C ALA A 11 5.20 -11.29 2.46
N LEU A 12 6.48 -10.95 2.45
CA LEU A 12 7.59 -11.88 2.32
C LEU A 12 8.52 -11.75 3.54
N GLU A 13 9.03 -12.87 4.04
CA GLU A 13 10.13 -12.96 5.01
C GLU A 13 11.18 -13.92 4.44
N ASP A 14 12.42 -13.46 4.27
CA ASP A 14 13.51 -14.24 3.66
C ASP A 14 13.12 -14.93 2.33
N ASN A 15 12.41 -14.20 1.46
CA ASN A 15 11.82 -14.66 0.19
C ASN A 15 10.75 -15.76 0.32
N THR A 16 10.31 -16.06 1.54
CA THR A 16 9.19 -16.96 1.81
C THR A 16 7.91 -16.14 1.93
N GLN A 17 6.87 -16.54 1.22
CA GLN A 17 5.56 -15.88 1.32
C GLN A 17 4.90 -16.19 2.66
N LEU A 18 4.64 -15.15 3.44
CA LEU A 18 3.94 -15.23 4.72
C LEU A 18 2.44 -14.97 4.58
N HIS A 19 2.09 -14.01 3.73
CA HIS A 19 0.72 -13.58 3.56
C HIS A 19 0.49 -13.04 2.15
N GLU A 20 -0.74 -13.19 1.67
CA GLU A 20 -1.23 -12.61 0.43
C GLU A 20 -2.64 -12.09 0.68
N TRP A 21 -2.90 -10.93 0.11
CA TRP A 21 -4.21 -10.30 0.12
C TRP A 21 -4.54 -9.84 -1.29
N MET A 22 -5.77 -10.09 -1.71
CA MET A 22 -6.28 -9.72 -3.03
C MET A 22 -7.69 -9.15 -2.91
N ALA A 23 -7.97 -8.08 -3.63
CA ALA A 23 -9.31 -7.55 -3.80
C ALA A 23 -9.58 -7.17 -5.25
N LYS A 24 -10.79 -7.50 -5.70
CA LYS A 24 -11.33 -6.99 -6.97
C LYS A 24 -11.98 -5.64 -6.72
N LEU A 25 -11.57 -4.62 -7.47
CA LEU A 25 -12.17 -3.28 -7.39
C LEU A 25 -13.33 -3.15 -8.38
N GLN A 26 -14.11 -2.09 -8.20
CA GLN A 26 -15.22 -1.79 -9.11
C GLN A 26 -14.68 -1.30 -10.47
N PRO A 27 -15.40 -1.50 -11.58
CA PRO A 27 -14.95 -1.09 -12.92
C PRO A 27 -14.63 0.41 -13.05
N GLU A 28 -15.20 1.25 -12.17
CA GLU A 28 -14.98 2.69 -12.12
C GLU A 28 -13.65 3.06 -11.43
N ASN A 29 -13.01 2.09 -10.77
CA ASN A 29 -11.72 2.31 -10.13
C ASN A 29 -10.58 2.23 -11.15
N ASN A 30 -9.55 3.04 -10.92
CA ASN A 30 -8.33 3.01 -11.75
C ASN A 30 -7.19 2.26 -11.06
N GLU A 31 -6.18 1.88 -11.84
CA GLU A 31 -4.98 1.15 -11.36
C GLU A 31 -4.26 1.91 -10.25
N PHE A 32 -4.28 3.25 -10.29
CA PHE A 32 -3.71 4.07 -9.22
C PHE A 32 -4.44 3.89 -7.88
N GLN A 33 -5.78 3.83 -7.88
CA GLN A 33 -6.56 3.52 -6.67
C GLN A 33 -6.28 2.10 -6.16
N ALA A 34 -6.11 1.14 -7.08
CA ALA A 34 -5.76 -0.23 -6.73
C ALA A 34 -4.38 -0.34 -6.08
N GLY A 35 -3.36 0.31 -6.63
CA GLY A 35 -2.02 0.35 -6.04
C GLY A 35 -2.02 1.00 -4.65
N PHE A 36 -2.80 2.08 -4.48
CA PHE A 36 -2.98 2.72 -3.17
C PHE A 36 -3.64 1.81 -2.14
N LEU A 37 -4.62 1.02 -2.55
CA LEU A 37 -5.31 0.09 -1.67
C LEU A 37 -4.36 -1.02 -1.19
N ALA A 38 -3.53 -1.57 -2.08
CA ALA A 38 -2.52 -2.57 -1.72
C ALA A 38 -1.56 -2.04 -0.65
N ILE A 39 -1.06 -0.80 -0.82
CA ILE A 39 -0.15 -0.18 0.14
C ILE A 39 -0.83 0.05 1.49
N HIS A 40 -2.09 0.49 1.48
CA HIS A 40 -2.86 0.70 2.70
C HIS A 40 -3.03 -0.60 3.50
N GLU A 41 -3.43 -1.68 2.83
CA GLU A 41 -3.62 -2.98 3.48
C GLU A 41 -2.29 -3.61 3.94
N ALA A 42 -1.20 -3.44 3.17
CA ALA A 42 0.13 -3.89 3.59
C ALA A 42 0.60 -3.18 4.87
N ILE A 43 0.30 -1.88 5.02
CA ILE A 43 0.60 -1.12 6.24
C ILE A 43 -0.20 -1.64 7.43
N ILE A 44 -1.51 -1.83 7.25
CA ILE A 44 -2.38 -2.35 8.32
C ILE A 44 -1.88 -3.71 8.78
N TRP A 45 -1.60 -4.62 7.83
CA TRP A 45 -1.06 -5.94 8.13
C TRP A 45 0.26 -5.84 8.90
N GLY A 46 1.20 -4.98 8.48
CA GLY A 46 2.47 -4.78 9.18
C GLY A 46 2.30 -4.27 10.61
N ILE A 47 1.34 -3.37 10.84
CA ILE A 47 0.98 -2.86 12.17
C ILE A 47 0.39 -3.98 13.03
N GLU A 48 -0.54 -4.77 12.49
CA GLU A 48 -1.21 -5.87 13.18
C GLU A 48 -0.25 -6.99 13.57
N GLN A 49 0.69 -7.33 12.68
CA GLN A 49 1.74 -8.32 12.98
C GLN A 49 2.81 -7.77 13.93
N ASN A 50 2.76 -6.49 14.28
CA ASN A 50 3.78 -5.80 15.08
C ASN A 50 5.20 -5.97 14.49
N ALA A 51 5.29 -6.19 13.19
CA ALA A 51 6.53 -6.46 12.47
C ALA A 51 7.20 -5.16 12.03
N VAL A 52 8.52 -5.21 11.84
CA VAL A 52 9.24 -4.17 11.10
C VAL A 52 9.18 -4.58 9.63
N CYS A 53 8.43 -3.86 8.82
CA CYS A 53 8.24 -4.18 7.41
C CYS A 53 8.69 -3.03 6.49
N ASN A 54 9.31 -3.44 5.38
CA ASN A 54 9.61 -2.56 4.27
C ASN A 54 8.50 -2.72 3.22
N ILE A 55 7.86 -1.62 2.87
CA ILE A 55 6.79 -1.58 1.88
C ILE A 55 7.40 -1.19 0.54
N TRP A 56 7.16 -2.04 -0.46
CA TRP A 56 7.58 -1.86 -1.83
C TRP A 56 6.34 -1.72 -2.72
N SER A 57 6.39 -0.81 -3.68
CA SER A 57 5.33 -0.66 -4.68
C SER A 57 5.96 -0.48 -6.05
N ASP A 58 5.43 -1.22 -7.02
CA ASP A 58 5.74 -1.11 -8.44
C ASP A 58 5.18 0.18 -9.07
N SER A 59 4.24 0.84 -8.39
CA SER A 59 3.58 2.05 -8.87
C SER A 59 4.29 3.32 -8.40
N ILE A 60 5.19 3.85 -9.25
CA ILE A 60 5.86 5.15 -9.02
C ILE A 60 4.84 6.27 -8.72
N SER A 61 3.71 6.29 -9.43
CA SER A 61 2.64 7.26 -9.18
C SER A 61 2.10 7.17 -7.75
N SER A 62 1.89 5.96 -7.24
CA SER A 62 1.38 5.73 -5.88
C SER A 62 2.40 6.21 -4.84
N LEU A 63 3.68 5.89 -5.05
CA LEU A 63 4.78 6.36 -4.20
C LEU A 63 4.88 7.89 -4.18
N LEU A 64 4.81 8.54 -5.34
CA LEU A 64 4.86 10.01 -5.44
C LEU A 64 3.68 10.68 -4.73
N ALA A 65 2.49 10.12 -4.84
CA ALA A 65 1.31 10.66 -4.18
C ALA A 65 1.33 10.48 -2.65
N ILE A 66 1.99 9.43 -2.14
CA ILE A 66 2.26 9.27 -0.70
C ILE A 66 3.38 10.19 -0.23
N LYS A 67 4.42 10.43 -1.03
CA LYS A 67 5.51 11.37 -0.67
C LYS A 67 5.10 12.84 -0.80
N SER A 68 4.06 13.14 -1.57
CA SER A 68 3.58 14.51 -1.79
C SER A 68 2.85 15.07 -0.56
N LEU A 69 3.47 16.07 0.09
CA LEU A 69 2.87 16.85 1.19
C LEU A 69 1.59 17.60 0.79
N LYS A 70 1.32 17.75 -0.51
CA LYS A 70 0.15 18.46 -1.06
C LYS A 70 -0.98 17.52 -1.49
N THR A 71 -0.90 16.22 -1.19
CA THR A 71 -1.91 15.26 -1.62
C THR A 71 -3.29 15.59 -1.01
N THR A 72 -4.30 15.72 -1.86
CA THR A 72 -5.71 15.93 -1.44
C THR A 72 -6.46 14.62 -1.27
N LYS A 73 -5.83 13.48 -1.61
CA LYS A 73 -6.44 12.15 -1.53
C LYS A 73 -6.46 11.68 -0.07
N LYS A 74 -7.64 11.32 0.43
CA LYS A 74 -7.85 10.89 1.83
C LYS A 74 -6.99 9.67 2.19
N THR A 75 -6.96 8.66 1.34
CA THR A 75 -6.16 7.43 1.54
C THR A 75 -4.66 7.72 1.62
N ALA A 76 -4.14 8.60 0.78
CA ALA A 76 -2.73 8.98 0.81
C ALA A 76 -2.35 9.68 2.13
N LYS A 77 -3.24 10.55 2.65
CA LYS A 77 -3.05 11.18 3.97
C LYS A 77 -3.09 10.16 5.11
N THR A 78 -3.97 9.16 5.04
CA THR A 78 -4.02 8.08 6.03
C THR A 78 -2.71 7.32 6.04
N VAL A 79 -2.21 6.91 4.87
CA VAL A 79 -0.92 6.23 4.74
C VAL A 79 0.23 7.08 5.29
N GLN A 80 0.30 8.37 4.93
CA GLN A 80 1.30 9.31 5.47
C GLN A 80 1.25 9.39 7.01
N THR A 81 0.04 9.42 7.57
CA THR A 81 -0.17 9.51 9.02
C THR A 81 0.29 8.24 9.72
N LEU A 82 -0.05 7.07 9.17
CA LEU A 82 0.37 5.76 9.70
C LEU A 82 1.90 5.60 9.66
N LEU A 83 2.53 5.99 8.55
CA LEU A 83 4.00 6.01 8.43
C LEU A 83 4.64 6.95 9.47
N SER A 84 4.04 8.12 9.72
CA SER A 84 4.53 9.08 10.70
C SER A 84 4.35 8.62 12.16
N GLN A 85 3.32 7.82 12.44
CA GLN A 85 3.07 7.24 13.76
C GLN A 85 3.97 6.04 14.07
N HIS A 86 4.45 5.34 13.03
CA HIS A 86 5.28 4.15 13.17
C HIS A 86 6.64 4.23 12.45
N PRO A 87 7.45 5.28 12.70
CA PRO A 87 8.67 5.56 11.91
C PRO A 87 9.79 4.54 12.09
N ARG A 88 9.69 3.64 13.09
CA ARG A 88 10.68 2.56 13.32
C ARG A 88 10.22 1.19 12.83
N LYS A 89 8.94 1.07 12.44
CA LYS A 89 8.34 -0.22 12.03
C LYS A 89 7.99 -0.24 10.56
N LEU A 90 7.54 0.90 10.01
CA LEU A 90 7.13 0.98 8.62
C LEU A 90 8.11 1.89 7.88
N THR A 91 8.83 1.30 6.94
CA THR A 91 9.66 2.08 6.00
C THR A 91 9.15 1.85 4.59
N MET A 92 8.93 2.92 3.84
CA MET A 92 8.55 2.83 2.43
C MET A 92 9.75 3.18 1.56
N THR A 93 10.27 2.18 0.85
CA THR A 93 11.45 2.29 -0.01
C THR A 93 11.02 2.15 -1.47
N ILE A 94 11.72 2.85 -2.38
CA ILE A 94 11.53 2.74 -3.83
C ILE A 94 12.39 1.59 -4.33
#